data_AF-A0A952TX92-F1
#
_entry.id   AF-A0A952TX92-F1
#
_cell.length_a   1.000
_cell.length_b   1.000
_cell.length_c   1.000
_cell.angle_alpha   90.00
_cell.angle_beta   90.00
_cell.angle_gamma   90.00
#
_symmetry.space_group_name_H-M   'P 1'
#
loop_
_entity.id
_entity.type
_entity.pdbx_description
1 polymer ?
#
loop_
_entity_poly.entity_id
_entity_poly.type
_entity_poly.pdbx_seq_one_letter_code
_entity_poly.pdbx_strand_id
1 'polypeptide(L)'
;MNDYDNPDVIICSCHSVEHQLVVQYDEEIHNNMIFLSVHLRNERFFKRLIIAFKYIFKIGSTNQSQWDEIIVDKRHIPLFRKILNFLEMSN
;
A
#
# COMPACT_ATOMS: atom_id res chain seq x y z
N MET A 1 14.70 -20.95 -2.45
CA MET A 1 14.18 -19.60 -2.68
C MET A 1 13.01 -19.47 -1.75
N ASN A 2 13.03 -18.48 -0.85
CA ASN A 2 11.92 -18.25 0.05
C ASN A 2 10.81 -17.58 -0.77
N ASP A 3 9.55 -17.95 -0.55
CA ASP A 3 8.44 -17.37 -1.34
C ASP A 3 8.31 -15.85 -1.10
N TYR A 4 8.91 -15.35 -0.03
CA TYR A 4 8.92 -13.95 0.39
C TYR A 4 10.08 -13.10 -0.18
N ASP A 5 10.96 -13.71 -0.99
CA ASP A 5 12.12 -13.00 -1.60
C ASP A 5 11.69 -12.04 -2.73
N ASN A 6 10.51 -12.24 -3.32
CA ASN A 6 9.99 -11.42 -4.41
C ASN A 6 8.70 -10.70 -3.99
N PRO A 7 8.47 -9.46 -4.47
CA PRO A 7 7.22 -8.76 -4.21
C PRO A 7 6.07 -9.37 -5.01
N ASP A 8 4.90 -9.47 -4.38
CA ASP A 8 3.65 -9.80 -5.04
C ASP A 8 2.94 -8.54 -5.55
N VAL A 9 2.02 -8.71 -6.51
CA VAL A 9 1.24 -7.60 -7.05
C VAL A 9 -0.24 -7.97 -7.09
N ILE A 10 -1.07 -7.15 -6.44
CA ILE A 10 -2.52 -7.20 -6.56
C ILE A 10 -2.91 -6.29 -7.73
N ILE A 11 -3.48 -6.91 -8.76
CA ILE A 11 -3.98 -6.20 -9.94
C ILE A 11 -5.47 -5.92 -9.75
N CYS A 12 -5.89 -4.67 -9.87
CA CYS A 12 -7.31 -4.32 -9.85
C CYS A 12 -8.05 -4.98 -11.03
N SER A 13 -9.34 -5.28 -10.84
CA SER A 13 -10.21 -5.87 -11.88
C SER A 13 -10.32 -5.04 -13.17
N CYS A 14 -9.98 -3.75 -13.11
CA CYS A 14 -9.91 -2.88 -14.29
C CYS A 14 -8.63 -3.10 -15.14
N HIS A 15 -7.68 -3.92 -14.69
CA HIS A 15 -6.42 -4.24 -15.36
C HIS A 15 -5.51 -3.02 -15.67
N SER A 16 -5.73 -1.89 -15.00
CA SER A 16 -4.87 -0.70 -15.12
C SER A 16 -3.59 -0.88 -14.31
N VAL A 17 -2.44 -0.53 -14.90
CA VAL A 17 -1.14 -0.51 -14.23
C VAL A 17 -1.12 0.52 -13.09
N GLU A 18 -1.89 1.61 -13.21
CA GLU A 18 -2.01 2.64 -12.18
C GLU A 18 -2.88 2.21 -10.98
N HIS A 19 -3.56 1.06 -11.07
CA HIS A 19 -4.39 0.49 -10.00
C HIS A 19 -3.80 -0.84 -9.52
N GLN A 20 -2.48 -0.90 -9.39
CA GLN A 20 -1.77 -2.03 -8.82
C GLN A 20 -1.33 -1.71 -7.40
N LEU A 21 -1.36 -2.72 -6.55
CA LEU A 21 -0.81 -2.67 -5.19
C LEU A 21 0.34 -3.68 -5.10
N VAL A 22 1.53 -3.20 -4.78
CA VAL A 22 2.71 -4.05 -4.58
C VAL A 22 2.78 -4.46 -3.12
N VAL A 23 3.01 -5.74 -2.88
CA VAL A 23 3.11 -6.38 -1.56
C VAL A 23 4.56 -6.78 -1.35
N GLN A 24 5.23 -6.15 -0.39
CA GLN A 24 6.61 -6.46 -0.03
C GLN A 24 6.66 -7.08 1.37
N TYR A 25 7.50 -8.09 1.53
CA TYR A 25 7.67 -8.81 2.78
C TYR A 25 9.00 -8.41 3.44
N ASP A 26 8.95 -8.10 4.73
CA ASP A 26 10.14 -7.85 5.55
C ASP A 26 10.18 -8.84 6.71
N GLU A 27 10.98 -9.88 6.53
CA GLU A 27 11.21 -10.94 7.52
C GLU A 27 12.38 -10.61 8.46
N GLU A 28 13.28 -9.71 8.08
CA GLU A 28 14.57 -9.57 8.76
C GLU A 28 14.61 -8.43 9.78
N ILE A 29 14.03 -7.27 9.46
CA ILE A 29 14.28 -6.04 10.22
C ILE A 29 13.13 -5.73 11.18
N HIS A 30 11.88 -6.07 10.81
CA HIS A 30 10.70 -5.55 11.49
C HIS A 30 9.64 -6.58 11.93
N ASN A 31 10.00 -7.82 12.28
CA ASN A 31 9.07 -8.84 12.81
C ASN A 31 7.91 -9.21 11.84
N ASN A 32 8.22 -9.70 10.64
CA ASN A 32 7.25 -10.16 9.65
C ASN A 32 6.21 -9.08 9.32
N MET A 33 6.70 -7.93 8.85
CA MET A 33 5.85 -6.85 8.34
C MET A 33 5.62 -7.02 6.84
N ILE A 34 4.46 -6.54 6.40
CA ILE A 34 4.10 -6.46 4.99
C ILE A 34 3.92 -4.98 4.66
N PHE A 35 4.59 -4.52 3.60
CA PHE A 35 4.42 -3.18 3.07
C PHE A 35 3.55 -3.26 1.81
N LEU A 36 2.41 -2.56 1.85
CA LEU A 36 1.48 -2.47 0.73
C LEU A 36 1.61 -1.10 0.08
N SER A 37 2.24 -1.01 -1.09
CA SER A 37 2.45 0.25 -1.80
C SER A 37 1.56 0.37 -3.04
N VAL A 38 0.92 1.52 -3.25
CA VAL A 38 0.18 1.79 -4.49
C VAL A 38 1.17 2.13 -5.60
N HIS A 39 1.09 1.43 -6.72
CA HIS A 39 1.90 1.76 -7.89
C HIS A 39 1.42 3.09 -8.50
N LEU A 40 2.16 4.16 -8.20
CA LEU A 40 2.11 5.52 -8.77
C LEU A 40 0.81 5.89 -9.50
N ARG A 41 -0.03 6.65 -8.79
CA ARG A 41 -1.21 7.30 -9.38
C ARG A 41 -0.78 8.42 -10.35
N ASN A 42 -1.38 8.46 -11.53
CA ASN A 42 -1.14 9.52 -12.51
C ASN A 42 -1.83 10.83 -12.08
N GLU A 43 -1.24 11.50 -11.09
CA GLU A 43 -1.70 12.80 -10.63
C GLU A 43 -1.20 13.91 -11.58
N ARG A 44 -2.11 14.83 -11.96
CA ARG A 44 -1.81 15.97 -12.85
C ARG A 44 -0.65 16.80 -12.29
N PHE A 45 0.21 17.33 -13.17
CA PHE A 45 1.42 18.10 -12.83
C PHE A 45 1.18 19.19 -11.77
N PHE A 46 0.13 20.01 -11.91
CA PHE A 46 -0.18 21.07 -10.95
C PHE A 46 -0.57 20.56 -9.56
N LYS A 47 -1.22 19.39 -9.47
CA LYS A 47 -1.56 18.78 -8.19
C LYS A 47 -0.29 18.28 -7.48
N ARG A 48 0.68 17.74 -8.22
CA ARG A 48 2.01 17.40 -7.70
C ARG A 48 2.75 18.63 -7.16
N LEU A 49 2.69 19.76 -7.89
CA LEU A 49 3.28 21.02 -7.44
C LEU A 49 2.65 21.56 -6.14
N ILE A 50 1.32 21.54 -6.04
CA ILE A 50 0.62 21.98 -4.82
C ILE A 50 0.98 21.10 -3.62
N ILE A 51 1.07 19.78 -3.82
CA ILE A 51 1.49 18.84 -2.76
C ILE A 51 2.93 19.13 -2.32
N ALA A 52 3.85 19.31 -3.27
CA ALA A 52 5.24 19.66 -2.98
C ALA A 52 5.35 20.98 -2.18
N PHE A 53 4.57 22.00 -2.55
CA PHE A 53 4.54 23.27 -1.84
C PHE A 53 4.01 23.11 -0.40
N LYS A 54 2.89 22.40 -0.21
CA LYS A 54 2.35 22.12 1.12
C LYS A 54 3.37 21.40 2.01
N TYR A 55 4.18 20.52 1.43
CA TYR A 55 5.24 19.80 2.14
C TYR A 55 6.36 20.73 2.61
N ILE A 56 6.89 21.58 1.72
CA ILE A 56 7.95 22.54 2.04
C ILE A 56 7.53 23.48 3.18
N PHE A 57 6.29 23.95 3.16
CA PHE A 57 5.79 24.91 4.13
C PHE A 57 5.10 24.26 5.35
N LYS A 58 5.08 22.93 5.45
CA LYS A 58 4.39 22.16 6.51
C LYS A 58 2.95 22.62 6.77
N ILE A 59 2.25 23.08 5.71
CA ILE A 59 0.90 23.61 5.80
C ILE A 59 -0.08 22.43 5.82
N GLY A 60 -0.62 22.14 6.99
CA GLY A 60 -1.52 21.01 7.24
C GLY A 60 -0.77 19.78 7.75
N SER A 61 -1.38 19.10 8.72
CA SER A 61 -0.96 17.89 9.44
C SER A 61 0.17 17.12 8.75
N THR A 62 1.40 17.40 9.17
CA THR A 62 2.66 16.83 8.67
C THR A 62 2.81 15.33 8.97
N ASN A 63 1.74 14.66 9.42
CA ASN A 63 1.70 13.26 9.79
C ASN A 63 0.82 12.39 8.86
N GLN A 64 0.16 12.94 7.82
CA GLN A 64 -0.97 12.23 7.18
C GLN A 64 -0.98 12.11 5.64
N SER A 65 0.10 12.39 4.89
CA SER A 65 -0.04 12.38 3.40
C SER A 65 1.22 12.09 2.58
N GLN A 66 2.08 11.15 2.96
CA GLN A 66 3.15 10.70 2.05
C GLN A 66 3.44 9.21 2.04
N TRP A 67 2.68 8.41 2.76
CA TRP A 67 2.81 6.97 2.64
C TRP A 67 1.71 6.53 1.67
N ASP A 68 2.08 6.42 0.38
CA ASP A 68 1.40 5.52 -0.56
C ASP A 68 1.57 4.04 -0.13
N GLU A 69 2.12 3.83 1.07
CA GLU A 69 2.48 2.58 1.71
C GLU A 69 1.64 2.38 2.98
N ILE A 70 1.04 1.21 3.10
CA ILE A 70 0.35 0.74 4.30
C ILE A 70 1.21 -0.35 4.91
N ILE A 71 1.62 -0.15 6.16
CA ILE A 71 2.36 -1.17 6.92
C ILE A 71 1.35 -2.09 7.61
N VAL A 72 1.44 -3.37 7.28
CA VAL A 72 0.63 -4.44 7.84
C VAL A 72 1.51 -5.31 8.72
N ASP A 73 0.94 -5.75 9.85
CA ASP A 73 1.61 -6.62 10.80
C ASP A 73 0.62 -7.59 11.44
N LYS A 74 1.11 -8.39 12.39
CA LYS A 74 0.31 -9.39 13.12
C LYS A 74 -0.99 -8.86 13.74
N ARG A 75 -1.10 -7.57 14.07
CA ARG A 75 -2.32 -6.97 14.66
C ARG A 75 -3.47 -6.94 13.65
N HIS A 76 -3.16 -6.99 12.37
CA HIS A 76 -4.13 -6.93 11.28
C HIS A 76 -4.66 -8.31 10.87
N ILE A 77 -4.09 -9.40 11.40
CA ILE A 77 -4.53 -10.77 11.11
C ILE A 77 -6.04 -10.97 11.24
N PRO A 78 -6.74 -10.48 12.29
CA PRO A 78 -8.20 -10.65 12.39
C PRO A 78 -8.96 -9.96 11.27
N LEU A 79 -8.48 -8.79 10.80
CA LEU A 79 -9.08 -8.05 9.69
C LEU A 79 -8.94 -8.83 8.38
N PHE A 80 -7.74 -9.32 8.06
CA PHE A 80 -7.51 -10.08 6.83
C PHE A 80 -8.31 -11.39 6.81
N ARG A 81 -8.43 -12.10 7.94
CA ARG A 81 -9.32 -13.28 8.03
C ARG A 81 -10.77 -12.93 7.73
N LYS A 82 -11.27 -11.80 8.24
CA LYS A 82 -12.64 -11.34 7.94
C LYS A 82 -12.84 -11.10 6.43
N ILE A 83 -11.85 -10.49 5.77
CA ILE A 83 -11.87 -10.24 4.33
C ILE A 83 -11.87 -11.56 3.55
N LEU A 84 -10.96 -12.48 3.89
CA LEU A 84 -10.88 -13.81 3.26
C LEU A 84 -12.19 -14.56 3.38
N ASN A 85 -12.76 -14.64 4.59
CA ASN A 85 -14.05 -15.29 4.81
C ASN A 85 -15.16 -14.69 3.93
N PHE A 86 -15.19 -13.36 3.78
CA PHE A 86 -16.18 -12.70 2.92
C PHE A 86 -16.01 -13.07 1.44
N LEU A 87 -14.77 -13.14 0.96
CA LEU A 87 -14.46 -13.53 -0.42
C LEU A 87 -14.78 -15.00 -0.68
N GLU A 88 -14.45 -15.90 0.25
CA GLU A 88 -14.74 -17.33 0.14
C GLU A 88 -16.24 -17.63 0.16
N MET A 89 -17.04 -16.87 0.91
CA MET A 89 -18.50 -16.97 0.93
C MET A 89 -19.17 -16.52 -0.37
N SER A 90 -18.46 -15.75 -1.20
CA SER A 90 -18.98 -15.27 -2.49
C SER A 90 -18.79 -16.26 -3.66
N ASN A 91 -18.41 -17.52 -3.35
CA ASN A 91 -18.37 -18.64 -4.29
C ASN A 91 -19.66 -19.46 -4.27
#